data_AF-A0A2H1WC31-F1
#
_entry.id   AF-A0A2H1WC31-F1
#
_cell.length_a   1.000
_cell.length_b   1.000
_cell.length_c   1.000
_cell.angle_alpha   90.00
_cell.angle_beta   90.00
_cell.angle_gamma   90.00
#
_symmetry.space_group_name_H-M   'P 1'
#
loop_
_entity.id
_entity.type
_entity.pdbx_description
1 polymer ?
#
loop_
_entity_poly.entity_id
_entity_poly.type
_entity_poly.pdbx_seq_one_letter_code
_entity_poly.pdbx_strand_id
1 'polypeptide(L)'
;MITLKAFFIVTIIVCIRNAHALRTAAFPIGGLFNRETLATSKQVFENMIEANQMMTYHGRSLDSKVVDSYSTSLELCPFTSDNRGIVALIDARPTYGICDTTCLLCNRFNVTHLSLGWEPIATQAEDFFTFAYHPPPELISKAYATLIKDLGWDKFTILYEDDSSFVRLQEVINTWPTAVGVESILFKKLDPN
;
A
#
# COMPACT_ATOMS: atom_id res chain seq x y z
N MET A 1 35.10 6.47 -55.55
CA MET A 1 35.43 6.91 -54.17
C MET A 1 34.36 7.75 -53.47
N ILE A 2 33.44 8.41 -54.20
CA ILE A 2 32.38 9.26 -53.61
C ILE A 2 31.19 8.43 -53.08
N THR A 3 30.89 7.29 -53.72
CA THR A 3 29.76 6.41 -53.38
C THR A 3 29.92 5.69 -52.04
N LEU A 4 31.14 5.29 -51.67
CA LEU A 4 31.42 4.63 -50.39
C LEU A 4 31.28 5.58 -49.20
N LYS A 5 31.68 6.86 -49.36
CA LYS A 5 31.51 7.90 -48.35
C LYS A 5 30.03 8.23 -48.12
N ALA A 6 29.25 8.32 -49.20
CA ALA A 6 27.81 8.56 -49.11
C ALA A 6 27.09 7.41 -48.40
N PHE A 7 27.45 6.16 -48.70
CA PHE A 7 26.89 4.99 -48.02
C PHE A 7 27.18 5.01 -46.51
N PHE A 8 28.43 5.30 -46.14
CA PHE A 8 28.84 5.37 -44.73
C PHE A 8 28.08 6.45 -43.95
N ILE A 9 27.88 7.62 -44.56
CA ILE A 9 27.09 8.73 -43.99
C ILE A 9 25.63 8.32 -43.82
N VAL A 10 25.02 7.65 -44.80
CA VAL A 10 23.63 7.17 -44.72
C VAL A 10 23.49 6.12 -43.61
N THR A 11 24.41 5.16 -43.49
CA THR A 11 24.40 4.19 -42.38
C THR A 11 24.58 4.86 -41.02
N ILE A 12 25.45 5.88 -40.91
CA ILE A 12 25.61 6.63 -39.66
C ILE A 12 24.32 7.38 -39.31
N ILE A 13 23.66 8.02 -40.28
CA ILE A 13 22.38 8.72 -40.05
C ILE A 13 21.28 7.74 -39.63
N VAL A 14 21.21 6.56 -40.26
CA VAL A 14 20.26 5.50 -39.89
C VAL A 14 20.56 4.95 -38.49
N CYS A 15 21.83 4.73 -38.14
CA CYS A 15 22.24 4.31 -36.80
C CYS A 15 21.95 5.39 -35.74
N ILE A 16 22.15 6.68 -36.04
CA ILE A 16 21.83 7.79 -35.12
C ILE A 16 20.31 7.90 -34.91
N ARG A 17 19.48 7.62 -35.93
CA ARG A 17 18.02 7.58 -35.77
C ARG A 17 17.55 6.44 -34.87
N ASN A 18 18.19 5.28 -34.95
CA ASN A 18 17.91 4.14 -34.06
C ASN A 18 18.52 4.31 -32.66
N ALA A 19 19.45 5.26 -32.48
CA ALA A 19 20.03 5.62 -31.20
C ALA A 19 19.20 6.67 -30.42
N HIS A 20 17.88 6.71 -30.63
CA HIS A 20 16.98 7.28 -29.64
C HIS A 20 16.96 6.35 -28.41
N ALA A 21 18.02 6.47 -27.61
CA ALA A 21 18.05 5.99 -26.25
C ALA A 21 16.81 6.51 -25.50
N LEU A 22 16.25 5.66 -24.64
CA LEU A 22 15.19 5.97 -23.69
C LEU A 22 15.64 7.15 -22.81
N ARG A 23 15.40 8.39 -23.24
CA ARG A 23 16.00 9.60 -22.62
C ARG A 23 15.32 10.02 -21.32
N THR A 24 14.22 9.38 -20.95
CA THR A 24 13.53 9.60 -19.67
C THR A 24 12.85 8.29 -19.30
N ALA A 25 13.41 7.56 -18.33
CA ALA A 25 12.65 6.50 -17.68
C ALA A 25 11.51 7.18 -16.92
N ALA A 26 10.29 7.06 -17.43
CA ALA A 26 9.08 7.48 -16.73
C ALA A 26 8.65 6.33 -15.83
N PHE A 27 8.54 6.59 -14.52
CA PHE A 27 7.98 5.65 -13.55
C PHE A 27 6.57 6.13 -13.18
N PRO A 28 5.54 5.68 -13.92
CA PRO A 28 4.16 6.00 -13.61
C PRO A 28 3.72 5.33 -12.32
N ILE A 29 3.27 6.12 -11.33
CA ILE A 29 2.82 5.62 -10.02
C ILE A 29 1.33 5.94 -9.90
N GLY A 30 0.50 4.91 -9.70
CA GLY A 30 -0.92 5.10 -9.43
C GLY A 30 -1.16 5.35 -7.94
N GLY A 31 -2.04 6.28 -7.60
CA GLY A 31 -2.62 6.38 -6.26
C GLY A 31 -4.09 6.00 -6.33
N LEU A 32 -4.51 4.95 -5.62
CA LEU A 32 -5.88 4.45 -5.63
C LEU A 32 -6.65 4.95 -4.41
N PHE A 33 -7.78 5.60 -4.67
CA PHE A 33 -8.63 6.27 -3.68
C PHE A 33 -10.10 5.90 -3.93
N ASN A 34 -10.93 6.01 -2.90
CA ASN A 34 -12.38 5.89 -2.98
C ASN A 34 -13.06 6.77 -1.92
N ARG A 35 -14.39 6.73 -1.82
CA ARG A 35 -15.16 7.51 -0.82
C ARG A 35 -14.86 7.17 0.65
N GLU A 36 -14.22 6.03 0.92
CA GLU A 36 -13.85 5.58 2.27
C GLU A 36 -12.38 5.90 2.61
N THR A 37 -11.63 6.37 1.61
CA THR A 37 -10.28 6.84 1.82
C THR A 37 -10.31 8.15 2.60
N LEU A 38 -9.35 8.33 3.51
CA LEU A 38 -9.20 9.57 4.25
C LEU A 38 -9.06 10.74 3.26
N ALA A 39 -9.88 11.78 3.45
CA ALA A 39 -9.98 12.92 2.52
C ALA A 39 -8.62 13.60 2.25
N THR A 40 -7.74 13.63 3.25
CA THR A 40 -6.40 14.21 3.15
C THR A 40 -5.43 13.36 2.36
N SER A 41 -5.62 12.04 2.26
CA SER A 41 -4.67 11.14 1.59
C SER A 41 -4.54 11.44 0.09
N LYS A 42 -5.67 11.66 -0.59
CA LYS A 42 -5.68 12.06 -2.01
C LYS A 42 -5.01 13.41 -2.21
N GLN A 43 -5.36 14.38 -1.37
CA GLN A 43 -4.78 15.72 -1.43
C GLN A 43 -3.26 15.70 -1.22
N VAL A 44 -2.76 14.92 -0.25
CA VAL A 44 -1.32 14.79 0.00
C VAL A 44 -0.62 14.15 -1.20
N PHE A 45 -1.21 13.12 -1.79
CA PHE A 45 -0.65 12.48 -2.99
C PHE A 45 -0.58 13.44 -4.18
N GLU A 46 -1.65 14.21 -4.43
CA GLU A 46 -1.70 15.21 -5.50
C GLU A 46 -0.72 16.36 -5.25
N ASN A 47 -0.63 16.86 -4.01
CA ASN A 47 0.36 17.87 -3.62
C ASN A 47 1.80 17.36 -3.82
N MET A 48 2.08 16.08 -3.53
CA MET A 48 3.39 15.49 -3.79
C MET A 48 3.71 15.43 -5.28
N ILE A 49 2.72 15.18 -6.14
CA ILE A 49 2.91 15.21 -7.59
C ILE A 49 3.20 16.63 -8.06
N GLU A 50 2.43 17.62 -7.60
CA GLU A 50 2.58 19.02 -7.99
C GLU A 50 3.90 19.63 -7.49
N ALA A 51 4.31 19.30 -6.26
CA ALA A 51 5.56 19.77 -5.67
C ALA A 51 6.79 19.11 -6.31
N ASN A 52 6.64 17.93 -6.89
CA ASN A 52 7.75 17.18 -7.47
C ASN A 52 8.06 17.65 -8.89
N GLN A 53 9.07 18.51 -9.01
CA GLN A 53 9.60 18.98 -10.30
C GLN A 53 10.42 17.90 -11.05
N MET A 54 10.60 16.71 -10.49
CA MET A 54 11.36 15.64 -11.12
C MET A 54 10.53 14.98 -12.23
N MET A 55 11.00 15.10 -13.47
CA MET A 55 10.43 14.48 -14.69
C MET A 55 10.45 12.94 -14.71
N THR A 56 10.85 12.28 -13.62
CA THR A 56 11.09 10.83 -13.57
C THR A 56 9.89 10.08 -12.99
N TYR A 57 9.14 10.67 -12.05
CA TYR A 57 7.98 10.04 -11.43
C TYR A 57 6.71 10.75 -11.86
N HIS A 58 5.79 10.00 -12.47
CA HIS A 58 4.52 10.54 -12.93
C HIS A 58 3.40 9.92 -12.11
N GLY A 59 3.00 10.62 -11.04
CA GLY A 59 1.88 10.18 -10.23
C GLY A 59 0.54 10.45 -10.91
N ARG A 60 -0.42 9.53 -10.75
CA ARG A 60 -1.80 9.71 -11.21
C ARG A 60 -2.78 9.22 -10.16
N SER A 61 -3.73 10.06 -9.76
CA SER A 61 -4.84 9.63 -8.91
C SER A 61 -5.85 8.81 -9.71
N LEU A 62 -6.25 7.68 -9.15
CA LEU A 62 -7.27 6.75 -9.62
C LEU A 62 -8.39 6.77 -8.57
N ASP A 63 -9.57 7.24 -8.96
CA ASP A 63 -10.69 7.44 -8.05
C ASP A 63 -11.78 6.40 -8.35
N SER A 64 -11.86 5.40 -7.46
CA SER A 64 -12.84 4.33 -7.54
C SER A 64 -14.20 4.81 -7.03
N LYS A 65 -15.15 4.93 -7.95
CA LYS A 65 -16.50 5.43 -7.64
C LYS A 65 -17.30 4.45 -6.78
N VAL A 66 -17.04 3.15 -6.96
CA VAL A 66 -17.69 2.08 -6.24
C VAL A 66 -16.74 1.51 -5.19
N VAL A 67 -17.29 1.16 -4.03
CA VAL A 67 -16.54 0.52 -2.93
C VAL A 67 -16.85 -0.97 -2.96
N ASP A 68 -16.27 -1.66 -3.93
CA ASP A 68 -16.18 -3.10 -3.95
C ASP A 68 -14.96 -3.51 -4.76
N SER A 69 -14.35 -4.61 -4.36
CA SER A 69 -13.08 -5.05 -4.93
C SER A 69 -13.20 -5.38 -6.42
N TYR A 70 -14.34 -5.91 -6.88
CA TYR A 70 -14.55 -6.25 -8.28
C TYR A 70 -14.57 -5.01 -9.18
N SER A 71 -15.41 -4.03 -8.87
CA SER A 71 -15.50 -2.78 -9.64
C SER A 71 -14.18 -2.03 -9.62
N THR A 72 -13.51 -1.94 -8.46
CA THR A 72 -12.18 -1.32 -8.37
C THR A 72 -11.16 -2.05 -9.25
N SER A 73 -11.19 -3.38 -9.30
CA SER A 73 -10.28 -4.14 -10.17
C SER A 73 -10.52 -3.87 -11.65
N LEU A 74 -11.78 -3.74 -12.09
CA LEU A 74 -12.11 -3.40 -13.48
C LEU A 74 -11.61 -2.00 -13.88
N GLU A 75 -11.69 -1.04 -12.96
CA GLU A 75 -11.18 0.31 -13.17
C GLU A 75 -9.64 0.37 -13.17
N LEU A 76 -8.99 -0.54 -12.43
CA LEU A 76 -7.53 -0.66 -12.36
C LEU A 76 -6.92 -1.41 -13.55
N CYS A 77 -7.62 -2.42 -14.11
CA CYS A 77 -7.13 -3.25 -15.22
C CYS A 77 -6.47 -2.49 -16.40
N PRO A 78 -7.01 -1.35 -16.89
CA PRO A 78 -6.37 -0.60 -17.97
C PRO A 78 -5.01 0.02 -17.63
N PHE A 79 -4.63 0.00 -16.35
CA PHE A 79 -3.36 0.50 -15.81
C PHE A 79 -2.39 -0.63 -15.48
N THR A 80 -2.75 -1.90 -15.69
CA THR A 80 -1.83 -3.05 -15.48
C THR A 80 -1.15 -3.51 -16.77
N SER A 81 -1.47 -2.91 -17.92
CA SER A 81 -0.84 -3.21 -19.22
C SER A 81 -0.61 -1.96 -20.10
N ASP A 82 0.26 -2.10 -21.10
CA ASP A 82 0.45 -1.20 -22.26
C ASP A 82 0.90 0.26 -21.95
N ASN A 83 0.64 1.18 -22.91
CA ASN A 83 1.05 2.59 -22.92
C ASN A 83 0.54 3.45 -21.74
N ARG A 84 -0.30 2.90 -20.86
CA ARG A 84 -0.84 3.58 -19.67
C ARG A 84 -0.54 2.81 -18.37
N GLY A 85 0.33 1.81 -18.45
CA GLY A 85 0.68 0.98 -17.30
C GLY A 85 1.30 1.79 -16.17
N ILE A 86 0.99 1.43 -14.93
CA ILE A 86 1.71 1.90 -13.74
C ILE A 86 2.76 0.86 -13.35
N VAL A 87 3.91 1.32 -12.83
CA VAL A 87 4.95 0.43 -12.30
C VAL A 87 4.76 0.16 -10.81
N ALA A 88 4.02 1.02 -10.12
CA ALA A 88 3.64 0.86 -8.73
C ALA A 88 2.26 1.47 -8.46
N LEU A 89 1.58 0.94 -7.47
CA LEU A 89 0.29 1.39 -6.98
C LEU A 89 0.37 1.65 -5.47
N ILE A 90 0.04 2.87 -5.07
CA ILE A 90 -0.21 3.23 -3.67
C ILE A 90 -1.71 3.11 -3.43
N ASP A 91 -2.15 2.11 -2.67
CA ASP A 91 -3.55 1.90 -2.34
C ASP A 91 -3.87 2.50 -0.97
N ALA A 92 -4.64 3.59 -0.98
CA ALA A 92 -5.07 4.30 0.21
C ALA A 92 -6.48 3.90 0.66
N ARG A 93 -7.14 2.98 -0.05
CA ARG A 93 -8.45 2.46 0.35
C ARG A 93 -8.32 1.60 1.62
N PRO A 94 -9.35 1.56 2.47
CA PRO A 94 -9.37 0.58 3.55
C PRO A 94 -9.60 -0.82 2.96
N THR A 95 -8.59 -1.70 3.08
CA THR A 95 -8.69 -3.12 2.68
C THR A 95 -9.21 -4.01 3.81
N TYR A 96 -9.42 -3.43 5.01
CA TYR A 96 -9.90 -4.12 6.22
C TYR A 96 -9.13 -5.40 6.55
N GLY A 97 -7.87 -5.46 6.15
CA GLY A 97 -7.05 -6.62 6.39
C GLY A 97 -7.21 -7.80 5.45
N ILE A 98 -7.69 -7.55 4.23
CA ILE A 98 -7.85 -8.59 3.22
C ILE A 98 -7.08 -8.18 1.96
N CYS A 99 -6.20 -9.05 1.48
CA CYS A 99 -5.68 -8.94 0.11
C CYS A 99 -6.84 -9.17 -0.86
N ASP A 100 -7.41 -8.08 -1.37
CA ASP A 100 -8.54 -8.13 -2.28
C ASP A 100 -8.09 -8.34 -3.75
N THR A 101 -9.02 -8.25 -4.69
CA THR A 101 -8.72 -8.42 -6.13
C THR A 101 -7.70 -7.42 -6.66
N THR A 102 -7.56 -6.23 -6.07
CA THR A 102 -6.51 -5.26 -6.44
C THR A 102 -5.13 -5.81 -6.09
N CYS A 103 -4.98 -6.32 -4.87
CA CYS A 103 -3.76 -6.96 -4.41
C CYS A 103 -3.40 -8.18 -5.29
N LEU A 104 -4.36 -9.05 -5.60
CA LEU A 104 -4.15 -10.21 -6.48
C LEU A 104 -3.79 -9.80 -7.91
N LEU A 105 -4.41 -8.74 -8.45
CA LEU A 105 -4.13 -8.21 -9.78
C LEU A 105 -2.69 -7.68 -9.86
N CYS A 106 -2.27 -6.90 -8.87
CA CYS A 106 -0.91 -6.38 -8.79
C CYS A 106 0.13 -7.49 -8.71
N ASN A 107 -0.10 -8.52 -7.89
CA ASN A 107 0.76 -9.70 -7.84
C ASN A 107 0.80 -10.47 -9.16
N ARG A 108 -0.35 -10.63 -9.83
CA ARG A 108 -0.41 -11.33 -11.11
C ARG A 108 0.39 -10.63 -12.22
N PHE A 109 0.40 -9.30 -12.22
CA PHE A 109 1.03 -8.47 -13.24
C PHE A 109 2.39 -7.90 -12.82
N ASN A 110 2.93 -8.31 -11.67
CA ASN A 110 4.20 -7.82 -11.13
C ASN A 110 4.23 -6.29 -10.96
N VAL A 111 3.09 -5.70 -10.62
CA VAL A 111 2.97 -4.27 -10.28
C VAL A 111 3.17 -4.15 -8.78
N THR A 112 4.17 -3.37 -8.35
CA THR A 112 4.41 -3.14 -6.92
C THR A 112 3.20 -2.45 -6.28
N HIS A 113 2.59 -3.09 -5.31
CA HIS A 113 1.42 -2.60 -4.59
C HIS A 113 1.80 -2.26 -3.16
N LEU A 114 1.59 -1.01 -2.76
CA LEU A 114 1.80 -0.53 -1.41
C LEU A 114 0.44 -0.22 -0.77
N SER A 115 -0.02 -1.10 0.10
CA SER A 115 -1.25 -0.90 0.88
C SER A 115 -0.94 0.01 2.08
N LEU A 116 -1.67 1.10 2.24
CA LEU A 116 -1.53 2.01 3.38
C LEU A 116 -2.39 1.59 4.58
N GLY A 117 -3.37 0.72 4.35
CA GLY A 117 -4.27 0.21 5.36
C GLY A 117 -3.60 -0.80 6.30
N TRP A 118 -4.25 -1.05 7.44
CA TRP A 118 -3.86 -2.14 8.32
C TRP A 118 -4.23 -3.49 7.68
N GLU A 119 -3.30 -4.46 7.73
CA GLU A 119 -3.56 -5.84 7.33
C GLU A 119 -2.97 -6.87 8.33
N PRO A 120 -3.72 -7.93 8.69
CA PRO A 120 -3.24 -9.03 9.51
C PRO A 120 -2.22 -9.87 8.72
N ILE A 121 -1.17 -10.33 9.40
CA ILE A 121 -0.01 -10.98 8.77
C ILE A 121 -0.36 -12.29 8.04
N ALA A 122 -1.45 -12.96 8.43
CA ALA A 122 -1.82 -14.29 7.91
C ALA A 122 -2.02 -14.34 6.39
N THR A 123 -2.23 -13.20 5.73
CA THR A 123 -2.46 -13.11 4.27
C THR A 123 -1.21 -12.77 3.45
N GLN A 124 -0.07 -12.43 4.06
CA GLN A 124 1.07 -11.83 3.34
C GLN A 124 2.06 -12.84 2.74
N ALA A 125 1.98 -14.14 3.08
CA ALA A 125 3.04 -15.10 2.78
C ALA A 125 3.18 -15.48 1.28
N GLU A 126 2.22 -15.12 0.43
CA GLU A 126 2.21 -15.51 -1.00
C GLU A 126 2.23 -14.34 -1.99
N ASP A 127 2.17 -13.09 -1.51
CA ASP A 127 1.99 -11.88 -2.34
C ASP A 127 3.29 -11.06 -2.47
N PHE A 128 4.24 -11.55 -3.27
CA PHE A 128 5.59 -10.94 -3.44
C PHE A 128 5.62 -9.47 -3.92
N PHE A 129 4.55 -8.98 -4.54
CA PHE A 129 4.46 -7.61 -5.03
C PHE A 129 3.58 -6.72 -4.16
N THR A 130 2.96 -7.23 -3.09
CA THR A 130 2.20 -6.43 -2.14
C THR A 130 2.99 -6.19 -0.87
N PHE A 131 3.04 -4.94 -0.44
CA PHE A 131 3.68 -4.51 0.80
C PHE A 131 2.70 -3.67 1.61
N ALA A 132 2.53 -4.00 2.89
CA ALA A 132 1.79 -3.16 3.83
C ALA A 132 2.73 -2.10 4.41
N TYR A 133 2.34 -0.83 4.30
CA TYR A 133 3.05 0.29 4.94
C TYR A 133 2.71 0.40 6.43
N HIS A 134 1.49 0.03 6.80
CA HIS A 134 1.03 0.11 8.18
C HIS A 134 1.85 -0.85 9.07
N PRO A 135 2.24 -0.42 10.30
CA PRO A 135 3.01 -1.29 11.19
C PRO A 135 2.31 -2.64 11.45
N PRO A 136 3.08 -3.74 11.53
CA PRO A 136 2.53 -5.06 11.80
C PRO A 136 1.89 -5.10 13.19
N PRO A 137 0.78 -5.84 13.38
CA PRO A 137 0.03 -5.86 14.63
C PRO A 137 0.86 -6.33 15.83
N GLU A 138 1.83 -7.21 15.64
CA GLU A 138 2.72 -7.72 16.69
C GLU A 138 3.65 -6.62 17.22
N LEU A 139 4.12 -5.72 16.34
CA LEU A 139 4.94 -4.59 16.75
C LEU A 139 4.11 -3.60 17.59
N ILE A 140 2.88 -3.33 17.15
CA ILE A 140 1.93 -2.50 17.89
C ILE A 140 1.62 -3.13 19.26
N SER A 141 1.40 -4.45 19.30
CA SER A 141 1.10 -5.16 20.53
C SER A 141 2.24 -5.10 21.55
N LYS A 142 3.47 -5.30 21.09
CA LYS A 142 4.68 -5.16 21.92
C LYS A 142 4.86 -3.73 22.43
N ALA A 143 4.55 -2.73 21.60
CA ALA A 143 4.61 -1.33 22.02
C ALA A 143 3.63 -1.05 23.17
N TYR A 144 2.38 -1.52 23.07
CA TYR A 144 1.41 -1.41 24.16
C TYR A 144 1.87 -2.16 25.42
N ALA A 145 2.33 -3.40 25.30
CA ALA A 145 2.81 -4.16 26.45
C ALA A 145 4.01 -3.49 27.13
N THR A 146 4.92 -2.89 26.36
CA THR A 146 6.06 -2.14 26.91
C THR A 146 5.57 -0.90 27.65
N LEU A 147 4.68 -0.12 27.03
CA LEU A 147 4.12 1.08 27.65
C LEU A 147 3.40 0.79 28.96
N ILE A 148 2.55 -0.24 29.01
CA ILE A 148 1.80 -0.59 30.23
C ILE A 148 2.74 -1.05 31.36
N LYS A 149 3.83 -1.77 31.03
CA LYS A 149 4.89 -2.14 31.98
C LYS A 149 5.62 -0.90 32.51
N ASP A 150 6.01 0.01 31.63
CA ASP A 150 6.72 1.24 32.00
C ASP A 150 5.86 2.16 32.88
N LEU A 151 4.54 2.14 32.68
CA LEU A 151 3.58 2.85 33.52
C LEU A 151 3.28 2.14 34.85
N GLY A 152 3.77 0.91 35.05
CA GLY A 152 3.58 0.14 36.28
C GLY A 152 2.14 -0.27 36.55
N TRP A 153 1.35 -0.54 35.50
CA TRP A 153 -0.06 -0.90 35.66
C TRP A 153 -0.24 -2.40 35.95
N ASP A 154 -0.79 -2.69 37.12
CA ASP A 154 -1.15 -4.06 37.53
C ASP A 154 -2.59 -4.45 37.18
N LYS A 155 -3.49 -3.46 37.06
CA LYS A 155 -4.90 -3.62 36.69
C LYS A 155 -5.37 -2.50 35.79
N PHE A 156 -6.00 -2.85 34.66
CA PHE A 156 -6.49 -1.86 33.70
C PHE A 156 -7.68 -2.38 32.90
N THR A 157 -8.35 -1.47 32.20
CA THR A 157 -9.48 -1.78 31.31
C THR A 157 -9.10 -1.42 29.88
N ILE A 158 -9.34 -2.34 28.95
CA ILE A 158 -9.23 -2.11 27.52
C ILE A 158 -10.62 -1.84 26.96
N LEU A 159 -10.77 -0.66 26.36
CA LEU A 159 -11.94 -0.29 25.59
C LEU A 159 -11.67 -0.59 24.12
N TYR A 160 -12.53 -1.35 23.45
CA TYR A 160 -12.33 -1.79 22.06
C TYR A 160 -13.60 -1.62 21.22
N GLU A 161 -13.46 -1.30 19.93
CA GLU A 161 -14.61 -1.09 19.03
C GLU A 161 -15.08 -2.41 18.40
N ASP A 162 -14.13 -3.22 17.94
CA ASP A 162 -14.39 -4.42 17.16
C ASP A 162 -13.40 -5.55 17.52
N ASP A 163 -13.75 -6.79 17.18
CA ASP A 163 -12.97 -7.96 17.60
C ASP A 163 -11.60 -8.05 16.89
N SER A 164 -11.41 -7.39 15.73
CA SER A 164 -10.10 -7.35 15.07
C SER A 164 -9.08 -6.54 15.87
N SER A 165 -9.54 -5.64 16.75
CA SER A 165 -8.69 -4.87 17.64
C SER A 165 -7.86 -5.75 18.58
N PHE A 166 -8.34 -6.95 18.93
CA PHE A 166 -7.60 -7.88 19.78
C PHE A 166 -6.32 -8.42 19.15
N VAL A 167 -6.23 -8.48 17.82
CA VAL A 167 -5.00 -8.91 17.12
C VAL A 167 -3.82 -7.99 17.48
N ARG A 168 -4.09 -6.69 17.65
CA ARG A 168 -3.09 -5.69 18.06
C ARG A 168 -2.78 -5.73 19.57
N LEU A 169 -3.49 -6.54 20.34
CA LEU A 169 -3.38 -6.63 21.80
C LEU A 169 -2.89 -8.00 22.28
N GLN A 170 -2.57 -8.93 21.36
CA GLN A 170 -2.17 -10.28 21.68
C GLN A 170 -1.04 -10.37 22.74
N GLU A 171 0.01 -9.55 22.62
CA GLU A 171 1.12 -9.52 23.58
C GLU A 171 0.65 -9.06 24.96
N VAL A 172 -0.26 -8.07 25.02
CA VAL A 172 -0.86 -7.59 26.27
C VAL A 172 -1.69 -8.70 26.90
N ILE A 173 -2.54 -9.36 26.14
CA ILE A 173 -3.40 -10.44 26.65
C ILE A 173 -2.57 -11.61 27.19
N ASN A 174 -1.45 -11.94 26.52
CA ASN A 174 -0.59 -13.05 26.91
C ASN A 174 0.36 -12.73 28.08
N THR A 175 0.66 -11.45 28.30
CA THR A 175 1.64 -11.01 29.31
C THR A 175 1.03 -10.90 30.71
N TRP A 176 -0.21 -10.41 30.83
CA TRP A 176 -0.82 -10.18 32.14
C TRP A 176 -1.60 -11.41 32.62
N PRO A 177 -1.48 -11.79 33.90
CA PRO A 177 -2.10 -13.00 34.42
C PRO A 177 -3.62 -12.86 34.50
N THR A 178 -4.32 -13.80 33.86
CA THR A 178 -5.78 -13.99 33.95
C THR A 178 -6.05 -15.27 34.75
N ALA A 179 -5.57 -15.31 35.99
CA ALA A 179 -5.78 -16.45 36.88
C ALA A 179 -7.15 -16.34 37.58
N VAL A 180 -7.73 -17.49 37.95
CA VAL A 180 -9.00 -17.54 38.68
C VAL A 180 -8.89 -16.71 39.97
N GLY A 181 -9.66 -15.61 40.06
CA GLY A 181 -9.68 -14.69 41.19
C GLY A 181 -8.81 -13.44 41.07
N VAL A 182 -8.01 -13.30 40.00
CA VAL A 182 -7.22 -12.09 39.71
C VAL A 182 -7.45 -11.66 38.26
N GLU A 183 -8.40 -10.76 38.06
CA GLU A 183 -8.59 -10.08 36.77
C GLU A 183 -7.69 -8.84 36.71
N SER A 184 -6.59 -8.98 35.98
CA SER A 184 -5.65 -7.88 35.67
C SER A 184 -6.15 -7.02 34.50
N ILE A 185 -6.85 -7.64 33.53
CA ILE A 185 -7.40 -6.96 32.36
C ILE A 185 -8.91 -7.12 32.35
N LEU A 186 -9.63 -5.99 32.30
CA LEU A 186 -11.04 -5.95 31.98
C LEU A 186 -11.22 -5.53 30.53
N PHE A 187 -12.03 -6.24 29.76
CA PHE A 187 -12.37 -5.85 28.38
C PHE A 187 -13.78 -5.28 28.35
N LYS A 188 -13.93 -4.13 27.70
CA LYS A 188 -15.22 -3.49 27.47
C LYS A 188 -15.35 -3.06 26.03
N LYS A 189 -16.34 -3.61 25.33
CA LYS A 189 -16.67 -3.13 24.00
C LYS A 189 -17.23 -1.72 24.12
N LEU A 190 -16.74 -0.80 23.31
CA LEU A 190 -17.35 0.50 23.09
C LEU A 190 -18.61 0.21 22.28
N ASP A 191 -19.78 0.16 22.93
CA ASP A 191 -21.06 -0.04 22.24
C ASP A 191 -21.20 1.02 21.14
N PRO A 192 -21.26 0.63 19.85
CA PRO A 192 -21.98 1.40 18.87
C PRO A 192 -23.42 0.87 18.91
N ASN A 193 -24.39 1.71 19.27
CA ASN A 193 -25.74 1.42 18.79
C ASN A 193 -25.73 1.24 17.27
#